data_AF-A0A1X1WFT0-F1
#
_entry.id   AF-A0A1X1WFT0-F1
#
_cell.length_a   1.000
_cell.length_b   1.000
_cell.length_c   1.000
_cell.angle_alpha   90.00
_cell.angle_beta   90.00
_cell.angle_gamma   90.00
#
_symmetry.space_group_name_H-M   'P 1'
#
loop_
_entity.id
_entity.type
_entity.pdbx_description
1 polymer ?
#
loop_
_entity_poly.entity_id
_entity_poly.type
_entity_poly.pdbx_seq_one_letter_code
_entity_poly.pdbx_strand_id
1 'polypeptide(L)'
;MNWFEQLMGFTESDYATTQRRLVVNGDTLTSTVNGKSYGIGQLSLPTLAELRTSTPNSSGTRTTVRPMVGDVRRLHADPTLRGALFQVASQFNLLEMMHPSVTPEEGVTRYADDGTQGPACAMAAGAATIYRNYLVAVGGQAGQTATRQLDALAHMGSALSAALGVPVSELWTMHNGYAACTGAGLRAITKLLDGATAEQRDALRGTLAIGLHRGVEVTDVKTKDQVVSQAYCSALPVAYYRSNGDWEAFARLVLESAYEATLLAASQQASTGGSNIVLLTRLGGGAFGNDDAWIDGAMMRALRIVEHAGLDVRIVSHGQPNSSVRAIITEWDRKEQA
;
A
#
# COMPACT_ATOMS: atom_id res chain seq x y z
N MET A 1 -17.84 -12.75 18.91
CA MET A 1 -17.45 -13.02 17.51
C MET A 1 -16.41 -12.00 17.11
N ASN A 2 -15.26 -12.46 16.62
CA ASN A 2 -14.25 -11.59 16.01
C ASN A 2 -14.75 -11.04 14.66
N TRP A 3 -13.99 -10.12 14.05
CA TRP A 3 -14.42 -9.46 12.81
C TRP A 3 -14.63 -10.45 11.65
N PHE A 4 -13.77 -11.47 11.52
CA PHE A 4 -13.88 -12.49 10.47
C PHE A 4 -15.19 -13.28 10.61
N GLU A 5 -15.47 -13.78 11.81
CA GLU A 5 -16.66 -14.58 12.10
C GLU A 5 -17.95 -13.78 11.92
N GLN A 6 -17.95 -12.48 12.23
CA GLN A 6 -19.10 -11.62 11.97
C GLN A 6 -19.46 -11.53 10.48
N LEU A 7 -18.44 -11.48 9.61
CA LEU A 7 -18.61 -11.42 8.17
C LEU A 7 -18.94 -12.79 7.58
N MET A 8 -18.13 -13.81 7.91
CA MET A 8 -18.17 -15.11 7.25
C MET A 8 -19.12 -16.10 7.93
N GLY A 9 -19.53 -15.88 9.18
CA GLY A 9 -20.44 -16.74 9.91
C GLY A 9 -19.83 -18.04 10.42
N PHE A 10 -18.50 -18.15 10.41
CA PHE A 10 -17.74 -19.25 11.01
C PHE A 10 -16.41 -18.73 11.55
N THR A 11 -15.87 -19.39 12.57
CA THR A 11 -14.53 -19.12 13.09
C THR A 11 -13.48 -19.52 12.04
N GLU A 12 -12.52 -18.64 11.76
CA GLU A 12 -11.40 -18.94 10.88
C GLU A 12 -10.64 -20.18 11.39
N SER A 13 -10.39 -21.13 10.49
CA SER A 13 -9.79 -22.44 10.78
C SER A 13 -8.59 -22.68 9.86
N ASP A 14 -8.21 -23.94 9.64
CA ASP A 14 -7.13 -24.28 8.71
C ASP A 14 -7.38 -23.68 7.31
N TYR A 15 -6.28 -23.36 6.61
CA TYR A 15 -6.32 -22.58 5.39
C TYR A 15 -7.23 -23.19 4.31
N ALA A 16 -7.15 -24.50 4.11
CA ALA A 16 -7.91 -25.19 3.09
C ALA A 16 -9.41 -25.27 3.43
N THR A 17 -9.76 -25.52 4.68
CA THR A 17 -11.16 -25.50 5.14
C THR A 17 -11.75 -24.10 5.05
N THR A 18 -11.00 -23.08 5.44
CA THR A 18 -11.42 -21.67 5.32
C THR A 18 -11.65 -21.32 3.85
N GLN A 19 -10.68 -21.60 2.97
CA GLN A 19 -10.79 -21.31 1.53
C GLN A 19 -11.99 -21.99 0.87
N ARG A 20 -12.29 -23.26 1.19
CA ARG A 20 -13.44 -24.01 0.62
C ARG A 20 -14.82 -23.44 0.98
N ARG A 21 -14.90 -22.60 2.02
CA ARG A 21 -16.15 -21.96 2.47
C ARG A 21 -16.38 -20.59 1.84
N LEU A 22 -15.48 -20.17 0.95
CA LEU A 22 -15.48 -18.87 0.32
C LEU A 22 -15.59 -19.02 -1.19
N VAL A 23 -16.46 -18.23 -1.81
CA VAL A 23 -16.66 -18.23 -3.25
C VAL A 23 -16.56 -16.80 -3.77
N VAL A 24 -15.83 -16.61 -4.86
CA VAL A 24 -15.75 -15.32 -5.58
C VAL A 24 -16.52 -15.45 -6.88
N ASN A 25 -17.46 -14.53 -7.11
CA ASN A 25 -18.17 -14.38 -8.37
C ASN A 25 -18.04 -12.91 -8.82
N GLY A 26 -17.28 -12.67 -9.88
CA GLY A 26 -16.96 -11.31 -10.30
C GLY A 26 -16.19 -10.55 -9.22
N ASP A 27 -16.77 -9.44 -8.75
CA ASP A 27 -16.21 -8.56 -7.72
C ASP A 27 -16.83 -8.79 -6.34
N THR A 28 -17.46 -9.95 -6.11
CA THR A 28 -18.17 -10.25 -4.87
C THR A 28 -17.63 -11.52 -4.20
N LEU A 29 -17.34 -11.43 -2.90
CA LEU A 29 -17.02 -12.55 -2.03
C LEU A 29 -18.27 -13.00 -1.27
N THR A 30 -18.58 -14.29 -1.34
CA THR A 30 -19.70 -14.92 -0.63
C THR A 30 -19.20 -16.01 0.32
N SER A 31 -19.68 -15.99 1.57
CA SER A 31 -19.53 -17.13 2.47
C SER A 31 -20.60 -18.17 2.21
N THR A 32 -20.20 -19.43 2.02
CA THR A 32 -21.14 -20.54 1.83
C THR A 32 -21.81 -20.99 3.12
N VAL A 33 -21.36 -20.49 4.28
CA VAL A 33 -21.90 -20.88 5.60
C VAL A 33 -23.11 -20.05 5.99
N ASN A 34 -23.03 -18.72 5.81
CA ASN A 34 -24.11 -17.80 6.20
C ASN A 34 -24.80 -17.12 5.00
N GLY A 35 -24.33 -17.35 3.77
CA GLY A 35 -24.87 -16.76 2.54
C GLY A 35 -24.61 -15.26 2.38
N LYS A 36 -23.91 -14.60 3.32
CA LYS A 36 -23.60 -13.18 3.21
C LYS A 36 -22.58 -12.95 2.09
N SER A 37 -22.75 -11.84 1.40
CA SER A 37 -21.93 -11.43 0.27
C SER A 37 -21.53 -9.96 0.38
N TYR A 38 -20.30 -9.69 -0.05
CA TYR A 38 -19.62 -8.40 0.10
C TYR A 38 -18.83 -8.06 -1.17
N GLY A 39 -18.88 -6.80 -1.60
CA GLY A 39 -18.11 -6.29 -2.72
C GLY A 39 -16.61 -6.24 -2.38
N ILE A 40 -15.81 -7.05 -3.06
CA ILE A 40 -14.35 -7.00 -2.95
C ILE A 40 -13.74 -5.97 -3.90
N GLY A 41 -14.44 -5.53 -4.95
CA GLY A 41 -13.91 -4.57 -5.91
C GLY A 41 -12.90 -5.20 -6.87
N GLN A 42 -11.99 -4.38 -7.41
CA GLN A 42 -11.03 -4.79 -8.44
C GLN A 42 -9.60 -4.57 -7.99
N LEU A 43 -8.83 -5.67 -7.86
CA LEU A 43 -7.42 -5.64 -7.49
C LEU A 43 -6.53 -5.66 -8.74
N SER A 44 -5.55 -4.77 -8.77
CA SER A 44 -4.49 -4.71 -9.79
C SER A 44 -3.14 -4.44 -9.13
N LEU A 45 -2.03 -4.76 -9.81
CA LEU A 45 -0.66 -4.50 -9.36
C LEU A 45 0.10 -3.62 -10.37
N PRO A 46 -0.36 -2.37 -10.63
CA PRO A 46 0.30 -1.53 -11.61
C PRO A 46 1.67 -1.06 -11.11
N THR A 47 2.63 -1.01 -12.02
CA THR A 47 3.90 -0.31 -11.85
C THR A 47 3.70 1.21 -11.89
N LEU A 48 4.62 1.95 -11.29
CA LEU A 48 4.62 3.41 -11.38
C LEU A 48 4.72 3.88 -12.84
N ALA A 49 5.48 3.20 -13.69
CA ALA A 49 5.58 3.51 -15.11
C ALA A 49 4.23 3.39 -15.82
N GLU A 50 3.48 2.31 -15.58
CA GLU A 50 2.13 2.14 -16.14
C GLU A 50 1.19 3.26 -15.66
N LEU A 51 1.26 3.61 -14.37
CA LEU A 51 0.46 4.71 -13.83
C LEU A 51 0.82 6.05 -14.49
N ARG A 52 2.10 6.33 -14.75
CA ARG A 52 2.50 7.55 -15.48
C ARG A 52 1.90 7.60 -16.87
N THR A 53 1.91 6.48 -17.60
CA THR A 53 1.37 6.42 -18.97
C THR A 53 -0.15 6.63 -19.02
N SER A 54 -0.88 6.14 -18.02
CA SER A 54 -2.34 6.31 -17.97
C SER A 54 -2.78 7.54 -17.17
N THR A 55 -1.87 8.40 -16.72
CA THR A 55 -2.23 9.62 -15.98
C THR A 55 -2.80 10.66 -16.96
N PRO A 56 -3.99 11.22 -16.65
CA PRO A 56 -4.60 12.29 -17.45
C PRO A 56 -3.73 13.55 -17.45
N ASN A 57 -3.95 14.42 -18.44
CA ASN A 57 -3.37 15.76 -18.42
C ASN A 57 -3.81 16.52 -17.15
N SER A 58 -2.97 17.45 -16.69
CA SER A 58 -3.26 18.31 -15.55
C SER A 58 -4.67 18.92 -15.61
N SER A 59 -5.37 18.91 -14.48
CA SER A 59 -6.67 19.57 -14.34
C SER A 59 -6.57 21.09 -14.28
N GLY A 60 -5.35 21.64 -14.22
CA GLY A 60 -5.06 23.06 -14.00
C GLY A 60 -5.38 23.55 -12.58
N THR A 61 -6.10 22.74 -11.79
CA THR A 61 -6.47 23.06 -10.40
C THR A 61 -5.37 22.59 -9.47
N ARG A 62 -4.94 23.46 -8.56
CA ARG A 62 -3.90 23.11 -7.59
C ARG A 62 -4.42 22.08 -6.58
N THR A 63 -3.61 21.08 -6.30
CA THR A 63 -3.84 20.08 -5.25
C THR A 63 -3.78 20.74 -3.88
N THR A 64 -4.75 20.43 -3.01
CA THR A 64 -4.79 20.89 -1.62
C THR A 64 -4.19 19.83 -0.71
N VAL A 65 -3.49 20.27 0.34
CA VAL A 65 -2.85 19.38 1.32
C VAL A 65 -3.22 19.83 2.72
N ARG A 66 -3.77 18.93 3.53
CA ARG A 66 -4.21 19.26 4.90
C ARG A 66 -4.03 18.08 5.87
N PRO A 67 -3.96 18.34 7.19
CA PRO A 67 -3.87 17.26 8.15
C PRO A 67 -5.25 16.64 8.37
N MET A 68 -5.27 15.34 8.65
CA MET A 68 -6.47 14.63 9.10
C MET A 68 -6.12 13.80 10.32
N VAL A 69 -6.72 14.13 11.46
CA VAL A 69 -6.56 13.33 12.68
C VAL A 69 -7.72 12.36 12.78
N GLY A 70 -7.43 11.08 12.95
CA GLY A 70 -8.49 10.09 13.12
C GLY A 70 -7.99 8.65 13.18
N ASP A 71 -8.86 7.80 13.71
CA ASP A 71 -8.74 6.35 13.60
C ASP A 71 -9.02 5.95 12.14
N VAL A 72 -8.04 5.34 11.49
CA VAL A 72 -8.12 5.07 10.04
C VAL A 72 -9.26 4.11 9.69
N ARG A 73 -9.62 3.16 10.57
CA ARG A 73 -10.74 2.23 10.38
C ARG A 73 -12.07 2.99 10.44
N ARG A 74 -12.20 3.96 11.35
CA ARG A 74 -13.36 4.88 11.38
C ARG A 74 -13.41 5.81 10.17
N LEU A 75 -12.26 6.25 9.65
CA LEU A 75 -12.21 7.08 8.44
C LEU A 75 -12.73 6.32 7.20
N HIS A 76 -12.49 5.01 7.09
CA HIS A 76 -13.08 4.21 6.01
C HIS A 76 -14.61 4.19 6.09
N ALA A 77 -15.17 4.18 7.30
CA ALA A 77 -16.61 4.19 7.55
C ALA A 77 -17.28 5.57 7.36
N ASP A 78 -16.51 6.65 7.17
CA ASP A 78 -17.04 8.00 7.02
C ASP A 78 -17.71 8.18 5.64
N PRO A 79 -19.03 8.47 5.58
CA PRO A 79 -19.73 8.67 4.31
C PRO A 79 -19.18 9.82 3.46
N THR A 80 -18.53 10.82 4.09
CA THR A 80 -17.88 11.94 3.37
C THR A 80 -16.61 11.52 2.64
N LEU A 81 -16.08 10.33 2.96
CA LEU A 81 -14.91 9.73 2.34
C LEU A 81 -15.29 8.61 1.35
N ARG A 82 -16.56 8.50 0.97
CA ARG A 82 -17.00 7.55 -0.05
C ARG A 82 -16.19 7.72 -1.34
N GLY A 83 -15.64 6.62 -1.82
CA GLY A 83 -14.81 6.52 -3.02
C GLY A 83 -13.39 7.08 -2.85
N ALA A 84 -13.02 7.62 -1.70
CA ALA A 84 -11.66 8.13 -1.46
C ALA A 84 -10.61 7.01 -1.59
N LEU A 85 -9.39 7.39 -1.98
CA LEU A 85 -8.25 6.47 -2.02
C LEU A 85 -7.47 6.54 -0.70
N PHE A 86 -7.31 5.41 -0.03
CA PHE A 86 -6.50 5.28 1.18
C PHE A 86 -5.15 4.66 0.86
N GLN A 87 -4.06 5.34 1.18
CA GLN A 87 -2.74 4.71 1.21
C GLN A 87 -2.66 3.81 2.45
N VAL A 88 -2.44 2.52 2.22
CA VAL A 88 -2.35 1.51 3.27
C VAL A 88 -0.91 1.07 3.41
N ALA A 89 -0.36 1.20 4.62
CA ALA A 89 0.93 0.63 4.96
C ALA A 89 0.80 -0.90 5.00
N SER A 90 1.39 -1.57 4.01
CA SER A 90 1.26 -3.00 3.76
C SER A 90 2.65 -3.62 3.50
N GLN A 91 2.72 -4.93 3.35
CA GLN A 91 3.90 -5.63 2.84
C GLN A 91 3.90 -5.71 1.31
N PHE A 92 5.03 -6.11 0.69
CA PHE A 92 5.11 -6.28 -0.77
C PHE A 92 4.19 -7.38 -1.31
N ASN A 93 3.66 -8.25 -0.45
CA ASN A 93 2.65 -9.25 -0.80
C ASN A 93 1.20 -8.76 -0.62
N LEU A 94 0.99 -7.48 -0.30
CA LEU A 94 -0.31 -6.87 -0.09
C LEU A 94 -1.07 -7.55 1.05
N LEU A 95 -0.37 -8.02 2.08
CA LEU A 95 -0.94 -8.46 3.35
C LEU A 95 -0.37 -7.57 4.47
N GLU A 96 -0.95 -7.67 5.65
CA GLU A 96 -0.64 -6.86 6.83
C GLU A 96 -0.29 -7.78 8.01
N MET A 97 0.54 -8.79 7.73
CA MET A 97 1.02 -9.74 8.72
C MET A 97 1.93 -9.04 9.72
N MET A 98 1.82 -9.40 11.00
CA MET A 98 2.53 -8.70 12.09
C MET A 98 4.06 -8.92 12.06
N HIS A 99 4.51 -10.02 11.44
CA HIS A 99 5.91 -10.44 11.47
C HIS A 99 6.27 -11.25 10.21
N PRO A 100 7.53 -11.22 9.73
CA PRO A 100 7.98 -12.02 8.58
C PRO A 100 7.74 -13.53 8.69
N SER A 101 7.58 -14.07 9.91
CA SER A 101 7.32 -15.49 10.15
C SER A 101 5.84 -15.87 10.15
N VAL A 102 4.94 -14.88 10.10
CA VAL A 102 3.49 -15.11 10.15
C VAL A 102 2.96 -15.28 8.74
N THR A 103 2.70 -16.51 8.34
CA THR A 103 2.34 -16.87 6.96
C THR A 103 0.87 -16.60 6.63
N PRO A 104 0.50 -16.47 5.33
CA PRO A 104 -0.90 -16.39 4.90
C PRO A 104 -1.80 -17.50 5.45
N GLU A 105 -1.23 -18.70 5.63
CA GLU A 105 -1.90 -19.88 6.14
C GLU A 105 -2.35 -19.75 7.60
N GLU A 106 -1.72 -18.86 8.36
CA GLU A 106 -2.10 -18.57 9.75
C GLU A 106 -3.30 -17.62 9.87
N GLY A 107 -3.84 -17.16 8.74
CA GLY A 107 -5.11 -16.45 8.66
C GLY A 107 -5.04 -14.96 9.00
N VAL A 108 -6.17 -14.29 8.79
CA VAL A 108 -6.28 -12.82 8.87
C VAL A 108 -7.04 -12.37 10.12
N THR A 109 -7.76 -13.24 10.83
CA THR A 109 -8.49 -12.89 12.07
C THR A 109 -7.59 -12.17 13.06
N ARG A 110 -6.34 -12.60 13.16
CA ARG A 110 -5.29 -12.08 14.04
C ARG A 110 -4.92 -10.62 13.79
N TYR A 111 -5.35 -10.00 12.70
CA TYR A 111 -5.20 -8.57 12.47
C TYR A 111 -5.86 -7.72 13.57
N ALA A 112 -6.82 -8.30 14.32
CA ALA A 112 -7.42 -7.67 15.49
C ALA A 112 -6.42 -7.46 16.65
N ASP A 113 -5.33 -8.22 16.69
CA ASP A 113 -4.33 -8.17 17.76
C ASP A 113 -3.23 -7.14 17.47
N ASP A 114 -3.24 -6.53 16.29
CA ASP A 114 -2.27 -5.52 15.85
C ASP A 114 -2.90 -4.12 15.84
N GLY A 115 -2.35 -3.22 16.66
CA GLY A 115 -2.80 -1.83 16.78
C GLY A 115 -2.27 -0.88 15.70
N THR A 116 -1.54 -1.37 14.70
CA THR A 116 -1.01 -0.54 13.61
C THR A 116 -2.06 -0.22 12.55
N GLN A 117 -1.77 0.79 11.70
CA GLN A 117 -2.73 1.29 10.72
C GLN A 117 -3.04 0.29 9.60
N GLY A 118 -2.07 -0.56 9.21
CA GLY A 118 -2.26 -1.55 8.14
C GLY A 118 -3.42 -2.52 8.46
N PRO A 119 -3.33 -3.27 9.56
CA PRO A 119 -4.40 -4.16 10.05
C PRO A 119 -5.73 -3.45 10.27
N ALA A 120 -5.72 -2.20 10.74
CA ALA A 120 -6.94 -1.39 10.87
C ALA A 120 -7.62 -1.13 9.50
N CYS A 121 -6.85 -0.75 8.47
CA CYS A 121 -7.35 -0.61 7.09
C CYS A 121 -7.83 -1.96 6.50
N ALA A 122 -7.11 -3.04 6.81
CA ALA A 122 -7.42 -4.37 6.33
C ALA A 122 -8.76 -4.89 6.91
N MET A 123 -9.01 -4.66 8.20
CA MET A 123 -10.28 -4.99 8.84
C MET A 123 -11.44 -4.11 8.34
N ALA A 124 -11.18 -2.84 8.02
CA ALA A 124 -12.20 -1.94 7.47
C ALA A 124 -12.78 -2.44 6.14
N ALA A 125 -11.95 -3.09 5.32
CA ALA A 125 -12.31 -3.74 4.06
C ALA A 125 -12.15 -5.27 4.19
N GLY A 126 -12.79 -5.86 5.20
CA GLY A 126 -12.54 -7.24 5.64
C GLY A 126 -12.74 -8.29 4.54
N ALA A 127 -13.77 -8.16 3.70
CA ALA A 127 -14.00 -9.08 2.58
C ALA A 127 -12.87 -9.02 1.54
N ALA A 128 -12.41 -7.81 1.18
CA ALA A 128 -11.29 -7.60 0.29
C ALA A 128 -9.97 -8.18 0.87
N THR A 129 -9.77 -8.07 2.19
CA THR A 129 -8.64 -8.69 2.89
C THR A 129 -8.69 -10.22 2.86
N ILE A 130 -9.85 -10.81 3.14
CA ILE A 130 -10.05 -12.27 3.06
C ILE A 130 -9.78 -12.76 1.63
N TYR A 131 -10.27 -12.04 0.61
CA TYR A 131 -9.97 -12.33 -0.78
C TYR A 131 -8.46 -12.30 -1.08
N ARG A 132 -7.75 -11.23 -0.69
CA ARG A 132 -6.29 -11.10 -0.89
C ARG A 132 -5.49 -12.23 -0.24
N ASN A 133 -5.97 -12.80 0.88
CA ASN A 133 -5.28 -13.91 1.53
C ASN A 133 -5.63 -15.26 0.89
N TYR A 134 -6.92 -15.54 0.71
CA TYR A 134 -7.41 -16.88 0.41
C TYR A 134 -7.72 -17.14 -1.06
N LEU A 135 -7.99 -16.14 -1.88
CA LEU A 135 -8.63 -16.36 -3.20
C LEU A 135 -8.01 -15.57 -4.35
N VAL A 136 -7.17 -14.57 -4.07
CA VAL A 136 -6.44 -13.84 -5.12
C VAL A 136 -5.63 -14.81 -5.97
N ALA A 137 -5.66 -14.64 -7.29
CA ALA A 137 -4.90 -15.48 -8.19
C ALA A 137 -3.40 -15.15 -8.07
N VAL A 138 -2.59 -16.13 -7.68
CA VAL A 138 -1.13 -16.04 -7.70
C VAL A 138 -0.59 -17.25 -8.43
N GLY A 139 0.15 -17.04 -9.52
CA GLY A 139 0.72 -18.14 -10.33
C GLY A 139 -0.34 -19.13 -10.84
N GLY A 140 -1.56 -18.65 -11.16
CA GLY A 140 -2.67 -19.48 -11.64
C GLY A 140 -3.38 -20.31 -10.55
N GLN A 141 -3.07 -20.08 -9.28
CA GLN A 141 -3.68 -20.76 -8.14
C GLN A 141 -4.37 -19.75 -7.22
N ALA A 142 -5.43 -20.18 -6.53
CA ALA A 142 -6.15 -19.33 -5.59
C ALA A 142 -5.39 -19.18 -4.27
N GLY A 143 -5.30 -17.94 -3.81
CA GLY A 143 -4.76 -17.57 -2.51
C GLY A 143 -3.24 -17.52 -2.44
N GLN A 144 -2.77 -16.72 -1.48
CA GLN A 144 -1.37 -16.59 -1.11
C GLN A 144 -1.01 -17.66 -0.07
N THR A 145 0.18 -18.25 -0.21
CA THR A 145 0.76 -19.22 0.72
C THR A 145 2.17 -18.80 1.10
N ALA A 146 2.80 -19.46 2.07
CA ALA A 146 4.19 -19.19 2.47
C ALA A 146 5.18 -19.29 1.30
N THR A 147 4.85 -20.07 0.26
CA THR A 147 5.70 -20.35 -0.90
C THR A 147 5.24 -19.68 -2.18
N ARG A 148 4.10 -18.98 -2.17
CA ARG A 148 3.50 -18.36 -3.36
C ARG A 148 2.74 -17.11 -2.96
N GLN A 149 3.32 -15.96 -3.23
CA GLN A 149 2.78 -14.66 -2.84
C GLN A 149 2.84 -13.68 -4.00
N LEU A 150 2.03 -12.64 -3.91
CA LEU A 150 2.23 -11.44 -4.69
C LEU A 150 3.57 -10.80 -4.28
N ASP A 151 4.22 -10.12 -5.21
CA ASP A 151 5.47 -9.40 -4.93
C ASP A 151 5.50 -8.09 -5.72
N ALA A 152 5.12 -7.01 -5.05
CA ALA A 152 5.10 -5.66 -5.60
C ALA A 152 6.51 -5.06 -5.79
N LEU A 153 7.56 -5.70 -5.28
CA LEU A 153 8.97 -5.32 -5.50
C LEU A 153 9.61 -6.08 -6.68
N ALA A 154 8.97 -7.12 -7.22
CA ALA A 154 9.55 -8.04 -8.19
C ALA A 154 10.13 -7.35 -9.45
N HIS A 155 9.41 -6.37 -10.01
CA HIS A 155 9.85 -5.63 -11.19
C HIS A 155 11.10 -4.78 -10.90
N MET A 156 11.13 -4.10 -9.75
CA MET A 156 12.29 -3.35 -9.29
C MET A 156 13.48 -4.25 -8.98
N GLY A 157 13.25 -5.43 -8.38
CA GLY A 157 14.28 -6.44 -8.20
C GLY A 157 14.89 -6.91 -9.50
N SER A 158 14.05 -7.19 -10.51
CA SER A 158 14.52 -7.58 -11.83
C SER A 158 15.35 -6.48 -12.49
N ALA A 159 14.93 -5.22 -12.37
CA ALA A 159 15.67 -4.08 -12.91
C ALA A 159 17.02 -3.84 -12.22
N LEU A 160 17.06 -3.91 -10.88
CA LEU A 160 18.28 -3.78 -10.10
C LEU A 160 19.24 -4.96 -10.38
N SER A 161 18.71 -6.18 -10.46
CA SER A 161 19.48 -7.38 -10.79
C SER A 161 20.13 -7.26 -12.17
N ALA A 162 19.38 -6.82 -13.18
CA ALA A 162 19.91 -6.58 -14.52
C ALA A 162 20.98 -5.48 -14.55
N ALA A 163 20.77 -4.37 -13.82
CA ALA A 163 21.72 -3.27 -13.77
C ALA A 163 23.02 -3.61 -13.02
N LEU A 164 22.94 -4.47 -12.00
CA LEU A 164 24.09 -4.85 -11.16
C LEU A 164 24.80 -6.12 -11.66
N GLY A 165 24.17 -6.91 -12.53
CA GLY A 165 24.71 -8.17 -13.01
C GLY A 165 24.77 -9.27 -11.94
N VAL A 166 23.91 -9.19 -10.92
CA VAL A 166 23.82 -10.17 -9.82
C VAL A 166 22.36 -10.59 -9.62
N PRO A 167 22.08 -11.83 -9.21
CA PRO A 167 20.70 -12.28 -8.96
C PRO A 167 20.06 -11.52 -7.78
N VAL A 168 18.72 -11.39 -7.80
CA VAL A 168 17.96 -10.73 -6.72
C VAL A 168 18.27 -11.33 -5.35
N SER A 169 18.52 -12.65 -5.27
CA SER A 169 18.88 -13.34 -4.02
C SER A 169 20.18 -12.84 -3.37
N GLU A 170 21.07 -12.20 -4.12
CA GLU A 170 22.24 -11.52 -3.55
C GLU A 170 21.90 -10.13 -3.01
N LEU A 171 20.82 -9.51 -3.51
CA LEU A 171 20.34 -8.21 -3.06
C LEU A 171 19.48 -8.34 -1.79
N TRP A 172 18.49 -9.22 -1.81
CA TRP A 172 17.62 -9.52 -0.68
C TRP A 172 16.97 -10.90 -0.81
N THR A 173 16.46 -11.40 0.31
CA THR A 173 15.49 -12.52 0.32
C THR A 173 14.13 -11.99 0.75
N MET A 174 13.07 -12.38 0.04
CA MET A 174 11.70 -12.04 0.42
C MET A 174 11.20 -13.00 1.49
N HIS A 175 10.80 -12.48 2.65
CA HIS A 175 10.20 -13.25 3.74
C HIS A 175 8.80 -12.73 4.00
N ASN A 176 7.79 -13.39 3.44
CA ASN A 176 6.39 -13.03 3.64
C ASN A 176 6.07 -11.55 3.32
N GLY A 177 6.58 -11.06 2.19
CA GLY A 177 6.43 -9.65 1.78
C GLY A 177 7.40 -8.67 2.47
N TYR A 178 8.32 -9.14 3.31
CA TYR A 178 9.42 -8.35 3.87
C TYR A 178 10.72 -8.58 3.09
N ALA A 179 11.26 -7.53 2.47
CA ALA A 179 12.53 -7.59 1.77
C ALA A 179 13.72 -7.55 2.76
N ALA A 180 14.24 -8.73 3.13
CA ALA A 180 15.43 -8.86 3.97
C ALA A 180 16.69 -8.61 3.13
N CYS A 181 17.05 -7.33 2.99
CA CYS A 181 18.20 -6.91 2.19
C CYS A 181 19.51 -7.36 2.82
N THR A 182 20.44 -7.85 2.01
CA THR A 182 21.79 -8.16 2.46
C THR A 182 22.62 -6.88 2.53
N GLY A 183 23.65 -6.85 3.37
CA GLY A 183 24.53 -5.69 3.41
C GLY A 183 25.33 -5.47 2.12
N ALA A 184 25.66 -6.55 1.40
CA ALA A 184 26.28 -6.46 0.08
C ALA A 184 25.31 -5.87 -0.95
N GLY A 185 24.05 -6.31 -0.93
CA GLY A 185 22.97 -5.81 -1.75
C GLY A 185 22.74 -4.31 -1.56
N LEU A 186 22.59 -3.87 -0.32
CA LEU A 186 22.43 -2.45 0.02
C LEU A 186 23.58 -1.60 -0.53
N ARG A 187 24.84 -2.00 -0.29
CA ARG A 187 26.02 -1.29 -0.82
C ARG A 187 26.04 -1.24 -2.34
N ALA A 188 25.68 -2.33 -3.01
CA ALA A 188 25.63 -2.40 -4.47
C ALA A 188 24.56 -1.45 -5.04
N ILE A 189 23.36 -1.46 -4.44
CA ILE A 189 22.25 -0.58 -4.83
C ILE A 189 22.64 0.89 -4.59
N THR A 190 23.20 1.24 -3.43
CA THR A 190 23.66 2.61 -3.16
C THR A 190 24.67 3.08 -4.19
N LYS A 191 25.71 2.26 -4.47
CA LYS A 191 26.72 2.60 -5.48
C LYS A 191 26.12 2.81 -6.88
N LEU A 192 25.13 1.98 -7.26
CA LEU A 192 24.41 2.15 -8.52
C LEU A 192 23.66 3.48 -8.56
N LEU A 193 22.93 3.81 -7.48
CA LEU A 193 22.09 5.01 -7.41
C LEU A 193 22.93 6.31 -7.35
N ASP A 194 24.09 6.28 -6.69
CA ASP A 194 25.03 7.40 -6.64
C ASP A 194 25.65 7.69 -8.01
N GLY A 195 25.95 6.64 -8.78
CA GLY A 195 26.49 6.75 -10.13
C GLY A 195 25.45 7.00 -11.23
N ALA A 196 24.15 6.86 -10.92
CA ALA A 196 23.06 6.97 -11.89
C ALA A 196 22.74 8.43 -12.26
N THR A 197 22.31 8.65 -13.50
CA THR A 197 21.71 9.93 -13.90
C THR A 197 20.32 10.12 -13.28
N ALA A 198 19.76 11.32 -13.38
CA ALA A 198 18.40 11.58 -12.92
C ALA A 198 17.37 10.70 -13.65
N GLU A 199 17.56 10.49 -14.95
CA GLU A 199 16.71 9.67 -15.82
C GLU A 199 16.80 8.20 -15.44
N GLN A 200 18.01 7.69 -15.16
CA GLN A 200 18.20 6.30 -14.72
C GLN A 200 17.55 6.04 -13.37
N ARG A 201 17.72 6.96 -12.41
CA ARG A 201 17.02 6.88 -11.11
C ARG A 201 15.51 6.93 -11.29
N ASP A 202 15.02 7.79 -12.17
CA ASP A 202 13.58 7.91 -12.42
C ASP A 202 12.98 6.70 -13.14
N ALA A 203 13.73 6.09 -14.07
CA ALA A 203 13.37 4.82 -14.67
C ALA A 203 13.27 3.70 -13.62
N LEU A 204 14.22 3.62 -12.67
CA LEU A 204 14.18 2.67 -11.57
C LEU A 204 12.94 2.89 -10.68
N ARG A 205 12.58 4.14 -10.35
CA ARG A 205 11.32 4.42 -9.62
C ARG A 205 10.11 3.84 -10.34
N GLY A 206 10.07 4.03 -11.66
CA GLY A 206 9.02 3.55 -12.54
C GLY A 206 8.73 2.05 -12.43
N THR A 207 9.68 1.26 -11.93
CA THR A 207 9.56 -0.20 -11.82
C THR A 207 8.88 -0.69 -10.54
N LEU A 208 8.66 0.17 -9.54
CA LEU A 208 7.93 -0.27 -8.34
C LEU A 208 6.45 -0.51 -8.69
N ALA A 209 5.89 -1.64 -8.27
CA ALA A 209 4.45 -1.85 -8.28
C ALA A 209 3.81 -1.54 -6.93
N ILE A 210 2.52 -1.22 -6.94
CA ILE A 210 1.70 -1.12 -5.73
C ILE A 210 0.46 -1.98 -5.88
N GLY A 211 -0.12 -2.46 -4.78
CA GLY A 211 -1.44 -3.08 -4.82
C GLY A 211 -2.53 -2.01 -4.91
N LEU A 212 -3.31 -1.98 -5.98
CA LEU A 212 -4.40 -1.02 -6.13
C LEU A 212 -5.74 -1.76 -6.18
N HIS A 213 -6.52 -1.61 -5.11
CA HIS A 213 -7.80 -2.26 -4.92
C HIS A 213 -8.92 -1.23 -4.96
N ARG A 214 -9.64 -1.17 -6.08
CA ARG A 214 -10.62 -0.11 -6.35
C ARG A 214 -12.03 -0.56 -5.99
N GLY A 215 -12.79 0.34 -5.35
CA GLY A 215 -14.22 0.14 -5.08
C GLY A 215 -14.51 -1.00 -4.11
N VAL A 216 -13.70 -1.15 -3.06
CA VAL A 216 -13.89 -2.17 -2.02
C VAL A 216 -15.03 -1.76 -1.08
N GLU A 217 -15.93 -2.69 -0.75
CA GLU A 217 -16.98 -2.46 0.26
C GLU A 217 -16.35 -2.33 1.65
N VAL A 218 -16.74 -1.30 2.39
CA VAL A 218 -16.36 -1.14 3.79
C VAL A 218 -17.26 -2.03 4.63
N THR A 219 -16.69 -3.03 5.29
CA THR A 219 -17.45 -4.09 5.97
C THR A 219 -17.83 -3.77 7.42
N ASP A 220 -17.30 -2.67 7.96
CA ASP A 220 -17.59 -2.20 9.33
C ASP A 220 -18.81 -1.27 9.44
N VAL A 221 -19.50 -1.03 8.33
CA VAL A 221 -20.71 -0.21 8.31
C VAL A 221 -21.95 -1.05 8.06
N LYS A 222 -23.11 -0.51 8.44
CA LYS A 222 -24.40 -1.15 8.16
C LYS A 222 -24.85 -0.94 6.71
N THR A 223 -24.39 0.12 6.06
CA THR A 223 -24.81 0.47 4.70
C THR A 223 -23.86 -0.16 3.69
N LYS A 224 -24.41 -0.84 2.68
CA LYS A 224 -23.61 -1.54 1.65
C LYS A 224 -23.06 -0.63 0.56
N ASP A 225 -23.40 0.65 0.63
CA ASP A 225 -23.05 1.63 -0.40
C ASP A 225 -21.73 2.34 -0.11
N GLN A 226 -21.20 2.21 1.11
CA GLN A 226 -19.90 2.75 1.46
C GLN A 226 -18.79 1.91 0.82
N VAL A 227 -18.15 2.50 -0.18
CA VAL A 227 -17.02 1.92 -0.89
C VAL A 227 -15.84 2.87 -0.85
N VAL A 228 -14.63 2.34 -0.83
CA VAL A 228 -13.38 3.11 -0.91
C VAL A 228 -12.41 2.45 -1.89
N SER A 229 -11.30 3.09 -2.19
CA SER A 229 -10.16 2.44 -2.86
C SER A 229 -8.99 2.34 -1.88
N GLN A 230 -8.17 1.31 -1.99
CA GLN A 230 -6.97 1.12 -1.17
C GLN A 230 -5.73 0.95 -2.06
N ALA A 231 -4.69 1.74 -1.79
CA ALA A 231 -3.36 1.61 -2.38
C ALA A 231 -2.42 0.97 -1.34
N TYR A 232 -2.23 -0.34 -1.43
CA TYR A 232 -1.29 -1.11 -0.61
C TYR A 232 0.13 -0.84 -1.07
N CYS A 233 0.84 -0.07 -0.26
CA CYS A 233 2.22 0.30 -0.50
C CYS A 233 3.09 -0.30 0.60
N SER A 234 4.29 -0.75 0.25
CA SER A 234 5.29 -1.17 1.23
C SER A 234 6.47 -0.21 1.24
N ALA A 235 6.98 0.07 2.43
CA ALA A 235 8.32 0.61 2.61
C ALA A 235 9.31 -0.53 2.84
N LEU A 236 10.61 -0.24 2.89
CA LEU A 236 11.58 -1.25 3.28
C LEU A 236 11.50 -1.51 4.80
N PRO A 237 11.64 -2.77 5.26
CA PRO A 237 11.55 -3.14 6.68
C PRO A 237 12.87 -2.87 7.43
N VAL A 238 13.32 -1.61 7.44
CA VAL A 238 14.61 -1.16 8.00
C VAL A 238 14.81 -1.61 9.46
N ALA A 239 13.80 -1.46 10.32
CA ALA A 239 13.91 -1.83 11.74
C ALA A 239 14.16 -3.33 11.96
N TYR A 240 13.62 -4.19 11.10
CA TYR A 240 13.73 -5.64 11.22
C TYR A 240 15.13 -6.14 10.84
N TYR A 241 15.86 -5.37 10.03
CA TYR A 241 17.15 -5.76 9.44
C TYR A 241 18.19 -4.65 9.56
N ARG A 242 18.08 -3.80 10.59
CA ARG A 242 18.88 -2.58 10.74
C ARG A 242 20.40 -2.86 10.71
N SER A 243 20.82 -3.99 11.27
CA SER A 243 22.23 -4.41 11.30
C SER A 243 22.84 -4.66 9.92
N ASN A 244 22.03 -4.73 8.86
CA ASN A 244 22.51 -5.13 7.54
C ASN A 244 23.23 -4.01 6.79
N GLY A 245 23.08 -2.73 7.17
CA GLY A 245 23.87 -1.65 6.59
C GLY A 245 23.12 -0.33 6.46
N ASP A 246 23.53 0.46 5.47
CA ASP A 246 22.88 1.72 5.12
C ASP A 246 21.70 1.47 4.15
N TRP A 247 20.51 1.92 4.56
CA TRP A 247 19.26 1.70 3.86
C TRP A 247 18.81 2.91 3.04
N GLU A 248 19.39 4.08 3.26
CA GLU A 248 18.83 5.36 2.84
C GLU A 248 18.50 5.40 1.35
N ALA A 249 19.47 5.07 0.50
CA ALA A 249 19.32 5.18 -0.94
C ALA A 249 18.19 4.31 -1.48
N PHE A 250 18.10 3.05 -1.03
CA PHE A 250 17.06 2.13 -1.47
C PHE A 250 15.70 2.47 -0.85
N ALA A 251 15.66 2.84 0.42
CA ALA A 251 14.44 3.22 1.13
C ALA A 251 13.79 4.45 0.49
N ARG A 252 14.58 5.49 0.18
CA ARG A 252 14.09 6.68 -0.54
C ARG A 252 13.54 6.32 -1.91
N LEU A 253 14.23 5.48 -2.69
CA LEU A 253 13.74 5.06 -4.01
C LEU A 253 12.36 4.39 -3.92
N VAL A 254 12.18 3.47 -2.97
CA VAL A 254 10.90 2.78 -2.75
C VAL A 254 9.82 3.76 -2.28
N LEU A 255 10.11 4.62 -1.29
CA LEU A 255 9.16 5.60 -0.77
C LEU A 255 8.72 6.62 -1.84
N GLU A 256 9.68 7.17 -2.59
CA GLU A 256 9.42 8.11 -3.68
C GLU A 256 8.47 7.49 -4.71
N SER A 257 8.70 6.23 -5.05
CA SER A 257 7.90 5.50 -6.03
C SER A 257 6.49 5.22 -5.50
N ALA A 258 6.36 4.79 -4.25
CA ALA A 258 5.08 4.44 -3.63
C ALA A 258 4.15 5.65 -3.46
N TYR A 259 4.70 6.79 -3.00
CA TYR A 259 3.93 8.03 -2.88
C TYR A 259 3.48 8.56 -4.24
N GLU A 260 4.39 8.56 -5.22
CA GLU A 260 4.06 8.98 -6.59
C GLU A 260 2.97 8.08 -7.18
N ALA A 261 3.11 6.76 -7.10
CA ALA A 261 2.13 5.80 -7.60
C ALA A 261 0.76 6.00 -6.96
N THR A 262 0.71 6.23 -5.64
CA THR A 262 -0.54 6.51 -4.91
C THR A 262 -1.24 7.75 -5.47
N LEU A 263 -0.51 8.85 -5.63
CA LEU A 263 -1.08 10.12 -6.07
C LEU A 263 -1.50 10.10 -7.55
N LEU A 264 -0.73 9.43 -8.40
CA LEU A 264 -1.13 9.21 -9.80
C LEU A 264 -2.38 8.34 -9.90
N ALA A 265 -2.49 7.27 -9.08
CA ALA A 265 -3.69 6.43 -9.04
C ALA A 265 -4.94 7.20 -8.57
N ALA A 266 -4.78 8.17 -7.66
CA ALA A 266 -5.84 9.10 -7.25
C ALA A 266 -6.22 10.07 -8.38
N SER A 267 -5.24 10.65 -9.07
CA SER A 267 -5.47 11.55 -10.21
C SER A 267 -6.24 10.85 -11.34
N GLN A 268 -5.85 9.62 -11.68
CA GLN A 268 -6.59 8.80 -12.64
C GLN A 268 -8.04 8.58 -12.23
N GLN A 269 -8.25 8.16 -10.97
CA GLN A 269 -9.59 7.94 -10.42
C GLN A 269 -10.47 9.19 -10.55
N ALA A 270 -9.92 10.36 -10.19
CA ALA A 270 -10.62 11.63 -10.27
C ALA A 270 -10.98 11.98 -11.73
N SER A 271 -10.06 11.78 -12.68
CA SER A 271 -10.31 12.09 -14.09
C SER A 271 -11.37 11.23 -14.76
N THR A 272 -11.63 10.04 -14.22
CA THR A 272 -12.71 9.15 -14.69
C THR A 272 -14.01 9.34 -13.91
N GLY A 273 -14.16 10.46 -13.18
CA GLY A 273 -15.38 10.81 -12.44
C GLY A 273 -15.47 10.22 -11.03
N GLY A 274 -14.40 9.62 -10.52
CA GLY A 274 -14.32 9.16 -9.13
C GLY A 274 -13.90 10.26 -8.15
N SER A 275 -13.74 9.90 -6.88
CA SER A 275 -13.30 10.84 -5.84
C SER A 275 -11.88 11.33 -6.09
N ASN A 276 -11.64 12.62 -5.85
CA ASN A 276 -10.31 13.24 -5.84
C ASN A 276 -9.67 13.28 -4.44
N ILE A 277 -10.32 12.69 -3.44
CA ILE A 277 -9.82 12.64 -2.07
C ILE A 277 -8.83 11.49 -1.93
N VAL A 278 -7.64 11.79 -1.41
CA VAL A 278 -6.61 10.80 -1.09
C VAL A 278 -6.12 10.97 0.33
N LEU A 279 -6.10 9.87 1.08
CA LEU A 279 -5.59 9.82 2.44
C LEU A 279 -4.20 9.20 2.44
N LEU A 280 -3.19 9.99 2.76
CA LEU A 280 -1.81 9.53 2.87
C LEU A 280 -1.48 9.17 4.31
N THR A 281 -0.67 8.15 4.50
CA THR A 281 -0.05 7.82 5.78
C THR A 281 1.45 8.11 5.72
N ARG A 282 2.13 8.10 6.87
CA ARG A 282 3.61 8.12 6.95
C ARG A 282 4.12 6.71 6.70
N LEU A 283 4.25 6.36 5.43
CA LEU A 283 4.58 5.01 4.98
C LEU A 283 5.94 4.58 5.55
N GLY A 284 5.96 3.48 6.31
CA GLY A 284 7.19 2.92 6.87
C GLY A 284 7.75 3.59 8.13
N GLY A 285 7.15 4.69 8.62
CA GLY A 285 7.66 5.44 9.79
C GLY A 285 7.39 4.79 11.15
N GLY A 286 6.56 3.74 11.20
CA GLY A 286 6.26 2.97 12.42
C GLY A 286 7.15 1.73 12.55
N ALA A 287 6.53 0.55 12.55
CA ALA A 287 7.21 -0.74 12.74
C ALA A 287 8.37 -0.99 11.76
N PHE A 288 8.32 -0.43 10.54
CA PHE A 288 9.37 -0.58 9.54
C PHE A 288 10.57 0.35 9.78
N GLY A 289 10.43 1.39 10.59
CA GLY A 289 11.53 2.25 11.05
C GLY A 289 12.28 3.01 9.95
N ASN A 290 11.58 3.45 8.90
CA ASN A 290 12.16 4.38 7.92
C ASN A 290 12.30 5.77 8.55
N ASP A 291 13.36 6.49 8.20
CA ASP A 291 13.62 7.82 8.74
C ASP A 291 12.57 8.83 8.28
N ASP A 292 12.16 9.72 9.18
CA ASP A 292 11.14 10.74 8.91
C ASP A 292 11.53 11.64 7.73
N ALA A 293 12.80 11.99 7.57
CA ALA A 293 13.28 12.84 6.47
C ALA A 293 13.20 12.13 5.10
N TRP A 294 13.27 10.79 5.08
CA TRP A 294 13.13 10.01 3.85
C TRP A 294 11.67 10.02 3.40
N ILE A 295 10.76 9.81 4.35
CA ILE A 295 9.31 9.82 4.14
C ILE A 295 8.85 11.21 3.69
N ASP A 296 9.29 12.26 4.39
CA ASP A 296 8.89 13.65 4.12
C ASP A 296 9.36 14.10 2.74
N GLY A 297 10.62 13.82 2.40
CA GLY A 297 11.18 14.13 1.09
C GLY A 297 10.44 13.41 -0.04
N ALA A 298 10.13 12.13 0.13
CA ALA A 298 9.40 11.33 -0.84
C ALA A 298 7.97 11.83 -1.05
N MET A 299 7.25 12.13 0.03
CA MET A 299 5.90 12.68 -0.02
C MET A 299 5.88 14.05 -0.71
N MET A 300 6.80 14.95 -0.33
CA MET A 300 6.89 16.28 -0.94
C MET A 300 7.24 16.21 -2.44
N ARG A 301 8.14 15.30 -2.82
CA ARG A 301 8.46 15.06 -4.24
C ARG A 301 7.21 14.62 -5.02
N ALA A 302 6.46 13.66 -4.48
CA ALA A 302 5.25 13.16 -5.12
C ALA A 302 4.14 14.22 -5.22
N LEU A 303 3.95 15.04 -4.17
CA LEU A 303 2.99 16.15 -4.19
C LEU A 303 3.29 17.14 -5.33
N ARG A 304 4.56 17.49 -5.53
CA ARG A 304 4.99 18.38 -6.63
C ARG A 304 4.65 17.82 -8.02
N ILE A 305 4.66 16.51 -8.20
CA ILE A 305 4.30 15.87 -9.48
C ILE A 305 2.81 16.05 -9.77
N VAL A 306 1.97 15.99 -8.75
CA VAL A 306 0.51 16.16 -8.87
C VAL A 306 0.06 17.56 -8.48
N GLU A 307 0.94 18.57 -8.54
CA GLU A 307 0.65 19.92 -8.05
C GLU A 307 -0.60 20.50 -8.69
N HIS A 308 -0.83 20.26 -9.97
CA HIS A 308 -1.99 20.73 -10.72
C HIS A 308 -2.96 19.61 -11.11
N ALA A 309 -3.10 18.59 -10.25
CA ALA A 309 -4.03 17.48 -10.45
C ALA A 309 -5.40 17.70 -9.77
N GLY A 310 -5.54 18.73 -8.92
CA GLY A 310 -6.81 19.04 -8.23
C GLY A 310 -7.22 18.02 -7.18
N LEU A 311 -6.26 17.36 -6.52
CA LEU A 311 -6.53 16.39 -5.46
C LEU A 311 -6.81 17.08 -4.12
N ASP A 312 -7.64 16.46 -3.26
CA ASP A 312 -7.76 16.79 -1.82
C ASP A 312 -6.91 15.77 -1.04
N VAL A 313 -5.64 16.11 -0.80
CA VAL A 313 -4.70 15.26 -0.08
C VAL A 313 -4.82 15.50 1.42
N ARG A 314 -5.11 14.43 2.15
CA ARG A 314 -5.29 14.42 3.60
C ARG A 314 -4.22 13.56 4.25
N ILE A 315 -3.30 14.16 4.98
CA ILE A 315 -2.23 13.42 5.66
C ILE A 315 -2.74 12.93 7.02
N VAL A 316 -2.93 11.62 7.14
CA VAL A 316 -3.55 10.96 8.29
C VAL A 316 -2.56 10.83 9.44
N SER A 317 -3.01 11.19 10.64
CA SER A 317 -2.31 10.97 11.90
C SER A 317 -3.27 10.36 12.92
N HIS A 318 -2.81 9.34 13.65
CA HIS A 318 -3.61 8.72 14.72
C HIS A 318 -3.79 9.66 15.94
N GLY A 319 -2.79 10.51 16.19
CA GLY A 319 -2.81 11.55 17.23
C GLY A 319 -2.69 12.95 16.66
N GLN A 320 -2.33 13.93 17.51
CA GLN A 320 -2.03 15.30 17.07
C GLN A 320 -1.02 15.28 15.91
N PRO A 321 -1.21 16.10 14.85
CA PRO A 321 -0.30 16.10 13.72
C PRO A 321 1.12 16.35 14.22
N ASN A 322 2.04 15.43 13.92
CA ASN A 322 3.44 15.61 14.30
C ASN A 322 3.99 16.88 13.62
N SER A 323 5.09 17.42 14.14
CA SER A 323 5.72 18.64 13.60
C SER A 323 6.07 18.50 12.12
N SER A 324 6.44 17.30 11.69
CA SER A 324 6.77 16.97 10.30
C SER A 324 5.58 17.15 9.34
N VAL A 325 4.38 16.64 9.66
CA VAL A 325 3.18 16.84 8.82
C VAL A 325 2.86 18.33 8.68
N ARG A 326 2.99 19.10 9.77
CA ARG A 326 2.82 20.56 9.75
C ARG A 326 3.86 21.26 8.88
N ALA A 327 5.11 20.79 8.90
CA ALA A 327 6.17 21.32 8.06
C ALA A 327 5.89 21.08 6.56
N ILE A 328 5.44 19.87 6.19
CA ILE A 328 5.02 19.54 4.81
C ILE A 328 3.91 20.48 4.34
N ILE A 329 2.87 20.67 5.14
CA ILE A 329 1.75 21.57 4.79
C ILE A 329 2.24 23.02 4.64
N THR A 330 3.06 23.48 5.59
CA THR A 330 3.59 24.86 5.55
C THR A 330 4.50 25.09 4.34
N GLU A 331 5.28 24.09 3.93
CA GLU A 331 6.08 24.15 2.70
C GLU A 331 5.19 24.15 1.46
N TRP A 332 4.13 23.33 1.44
CA TRP A 332 3.18 23.28 0.34
C TRP A 332 2.46 24.61 0.13
N ASP A 333 2.02 25.25 1.21
CA ASP A 333 1.24 26.50 1.15
C ASP A 333 2.12 27.72 0.79
N ARG A 334 3.43 27.71 1.16
CA ARG A 334 4.34 28.81 0.80
C ARG A 334 4.47 29.05 -0.69
N LYS A 335 4.29 28.01 -1.52
CA LYS A 335 4.30 28.14 -2.98
C LYS A 335 3.04 28.76 -3.57
N GLU A 336 1.98 28.97 -2.78
CA GLU A 336 0.78 29.69 -3.20
C GLU A 336 1.01 31.22 -3.25
N GLN A 337 2.05 31.72 -2.58
CA GLN A 337 2.27 33.16 -2.34
C GLN A 337 3.47 33.76 -3.11
N ALA A 338 4.18 32.97 -3.91
CA ALA A 338 5.34 33.38 -4.71
C ALA A 338 5.03 33.30 -6.21
#